data_AF-A0A350D512-F1
#
_entry.id   AF-A0A350D512-F1
#
_cell.length_a   1.000
_cell.length_b   1.000
_cell.length_c   1.000
_cell.angle_alpha   90.00
_cell.angle_beta   90.00
_cell.angle_gamma   90.00
#
_symmetry.space_group_name_H-M   'P 1'
#
loop_
_entity.id
_entity.type
_entity.pdbx_description
1 polymer ?
#
loop_
_entity_poly.entity_id
_entity_poly.type
_entity_poly.pdbx_seq_one_letter_code
_entity_poly.pdbx_strand_id
1 'polypeptide(L)'
;MNSKNYKKPDFTLREARAMAAKAFALAPKEIRVLPGDRSQNFLIQTKSAQKYVLKISSSFDHLEELDFENQVILRLSQKLSDYRFPLPQPDINGRYISTQKRQNEIFYLRLFDYVEGLSLANLKSGLPPKLWSEIGRLLARIDMVLKDFYHAGSKRELPWDVKHALWSKDRLKYVTDPVKRRHLDYALLQIETYLLPASTGLRRQVIYGDGNEHNFILEAKKNSYQLKGLIDFGDMSDSFLAAEPAIALTYALMKTEEPEKTVRALLSAYHRAYRLKPAELDILYYLILARLVISLTMSAWRRQAEPRNKYMTVSEEPGWKLLNSLLTSNPEKWRQLFYKSCKLEPARLSLESEKLLRFRNEHISEAMSLTYRQPLHITRGAGQYLFDDRGQAYLDCVNNVCHLGHCHPGVARAVARQMAILNTNTRYLYDVLALYVEKLLSKFPPKFKYCFLVNSGSEANDLALR
;
A
#
# COMPACT_ATOMS: atom_id res chain seq x y z
N MET A 1 -1.61 16.76 -7.59
CA MET A 1 -1.71 16.65 -9.07
C MET A 1 -3.01 17.29 -9.54
N ASN A 2 -2.93 18.46 -10.16
CA ASN A 2 -4.08 19.09 -10.80
C ASN A 2 -4.19 18.52 -12.23
N SER A 3 -5.10 17.56 -12.45
CA SER A 3 -5.25 16.81 -13.71
C SER A 3 -5.68 17.67 -14.91
N LYS A 4 -5.98 18.95 -14.69
CA LYS A 4 -6.50 19.86 -15.73
C LYS A 4 -5.50 20.22 -16.83
N ASN A 5 -4.19 20.07 -16.60
CA ASN A 5 -3.14 20.50 -17.54
C ASN A 5 -2.36 19.33 -18.16
N TYR A 6 -2.67 18.08 -17.81
CA TYR A 6 -1.97 16.92 -18.36
C TYR A 6 -2.72 16.40 -19.60
N LYS A 7 -2.03 16.34 -20.74
CA LYS A 7 -2.52 15.71 -21.97
C LYS A 7 -1.57 14.58 -22.35
N LYS A 8 -2.10 13.36 -22.44
CA LYS A 8 -1.34 12.22 -22.92
C LYS A 8 -0.91 12.43 -24.37
N PRO A 9 0.35 12.12 -24.74
CA PRO A 9 0.76 12.18 -26.15
C PRO A 9 -0.13 11.31 -27.04
N ASP A 10 -0.48 11.85 -28.22
CA ASP A 10 -1.45 11.31 -29.17
C ASP A 10 -0.86 11.15 -30.58
N PHE A 11 0.39 10.70 -30.67
CA PHE A 11 1.06 10.47 -31.95
C PHE A 11 0.51 9.24 -32.67
N THR A 12 0.47 9.32 -33.99
CA THR A 12 0.09 8.21 -34.87
C THR A 12 1.23 7.20 -35.03
N LEU A 13 0.91 5.99 -35.51
CA LEU A 13 1.93 4.98 -35.86
C LEU A 13 2.93 5.50 -36.92
N ARG A 14 2.47 6.35 -37.85
CA ARG A 14 3.31 6.95 -38.89
C ARG A 14 4.31 7.93 -38.27
N GLU A 15 3.87 8.78 -37.36
CA GLU A 15 4.74 9.73 -36.65
C GLU A 15 5.74 8.99 -35.75
N ALA A 16 5.29 8.00 -34.98
CA ALA A 16 6.17 7.19 -34.14
C ALA A 16 7.26 6.46 -34.96
N ARG A 17 6.89 5.94 -36.14
CA ARG A 17 7.85 5.34 -37.09
C ARG A 17 8.87 6.36 -37.61
N ALA A 18 8.42 7.59 -37.94
CA ALA A 18 9.32 8.66 -38.38
C ALA A 18 10.28 9.10 -37.26
N MET A 19 9.81 9.19 -36.02
CA MET A 19 10.64 9.50 -34.86
C MET A 19 11.68 8.41 -34.59
N ALA A 20 11.28 7.13 -34.65
CA ALA A 20 12.21 6.01 -34.48
C ALA A 20 13.33 6.03 -35.52
N ALA A 21 12.99 6.31 -36.79
CA ALA A 21 13.96 6.45 -37.86
C ALA A 21 14.88 7.66 -37.69
N LYS A 22 14.32 8.83 -37.36
CA LYS A 22 15.07 10.08 -37.25
C LYS A 22 15.97 10.14 -36.02
N ALA A 23 15.44 9.77 -34.85
CA ALA A 23 16.17 9.91 -33.58
C ALA A 23 17.09 8.73 -33.31
N PHE A 24 16.71 7.50 -33.69
CA PHE A 24 17.41 6.28 -33.27
C PHE A 24 17.97 5.46 -34.46
N ALA A 25 17.90 5.98 -35.69
CA ALA A 25 18.29 5.26 -36.90
C ALA A 25 17.62 3.88 -37.05
N LEU A 26 16.45 3.67 -36.45
CA LEU A 26 15.73 2.41 -36.54
C LEU A 26 14.88 2.36 -37.81
N ALA A 27 14.88 1.19 -38.46
CA ALA A 27 13.96 0.88 -39.55
C ALA A 27 12.91 -0.15 -39.06
N PRO A 28 11.77 0.29 -38.50
CA PRO A 28 10.72 -0.61 -38.06
C PRO A 28 10.22 -1.48 -39.23
N LYS A 29 10.17 -2.80 -39.05
CA LYS A 29 9.36 -3.68 -39.89
C LYS A 29 7.90 -3.52 -39.45
N GLU A 30 7.65 -3.70 -38.15
CA GLU A 30 6.34 -3.59 -37.51
C GLU A 30 6.38 -2.58 -36.37
N ILE A 31 5.25 -1.90 -36.15
CA ILE A 31 5.06 -1.00 -35.02
C ILE A 31 3.62 -1.12 -34.53
N ARG A 32 3.44 -1.26 -33.21
CA ARG A 32 2.11 -1.34 -32.59
C ARG A 32 2.06 -0.55 -31.29
N VAL A 33 0.87 -0.03 -30.95
CA VAL A 33 0.65 0.66 -29.68
C VAL A 33 0.72 -0.34 -28.52
N LEU A 34 1.39 0.05 -27.45
CA LEU A 34 1.35 -0.63 -26.17
C LEU A 34 0.55 0.20 -25.16
N PRO A 35 -0.10 -0.46 -24.19
CA PRO A 35 -0.71 0.22 -23.04
C PRO A 35 0.30 1.11 -22.31
N GLY A 36 -0.20 2.18 -21.69
CA GLY A 36 0.56 3.09 -20.85
C GLY A 36 -0.38 4.02 -20.10
N ASP A 37 0.00 4.47 -18.91
CA ASP A 37 -0.79 5.45 -18.15
C ASP A 37 -0.45 6.87 -18.65
N ARG A 38 0.75 7.35 -18.33
CA ARG A 38 1.25 8.68 -18.68
C ARG A 38 1.92 8.72 -20.06
N SER A 39 2.87 7.85 -20.33
CA SER A 39 3.52 7.84 -21.65
C SER A 39 2.66 7.17 -22.73
N GLN A 40 2.87 7.56 -23.98
CA GLN A 40 2.42 6.81 -25.14
C GLN A 40 3.53 5.83 -25.55
N ASN A 41 3.23 4.54 -25.53
CA ASN A 41 4.21 3.48 -25.72
C ASN A 41 3.98 2.77 -27.07
N PHE A 42 5.07 2.47 -27.77
CA PHE A 42 5.03 1.70 -29.02
C PHE A 42 6.02 0.56 -28.97
N LEU A 43 5.57 -0.66 -29.30
CA LEU A 43 6.47 -1.76 -29.60
C LEU A 43 6.94 -1.61 -31.05
N ILE A 44 8.25 -1.62 -31.25
CA ILE A 44 8.91 -1.60 -32.54
C ILE A 44 9.59 -2.94 -32.73
N GLN A 45 9.37 -3.59 -33.87
CA GLN A 45 10.14 -4.75 -34.30
C GLN A 45 10.88 -4.42 -35.59
N THR A 46 12.19 -4.60 -35.61
CA THR A 46 13.06 -4.31 -36.76
C THR A 46 13.07 -5.47 -37.76
N LYS A 47 13.69 -5.27 -38.93
CA LYS A 47 13.89 -6.34 -39.93
C LYS A 47 14.75 -7.49 -39.40
N SER A 48 15.70 -7.22 -38.50
CA SER A 48 16.52 -8.23 -37.81
C SER A 48 15.79 -8.94 -36.65
N ALA A 49 14.48 -8.74 -36.52
CA ALA A 49 13.63 -9.26 -35.44
C ALA A 49 13.97 -8.76 -34.03
N GLN A 50 14.84 -7.75 -33.89
CA GLN A 50 15.06 -7.08 -32.60
C GLN A 50 13.84 -6.23 -32.23
N LYS A 51 13.49 -6.22 -30.95
CA LYS A 51 12.33 -5.50 -30.43
C LYS A 51 12.73 -4.40 -29.46
N TYR A 52 12.07 -3.26 -29.59
CA TYR A 52 12.26 -2.08 -28.75
C TYR A 52 10.92 -1.50 -28.30
N VAL A 53 10.93 -0.79 -27.18
CA VAL A 53 9.80 0.02 -26.73
C VAL A 53 10.18 1.49 -26.86
N LEU A 54 9.50 2.21 -27.75
CA LEU A 54 9.56 3.66 -27.83
C LEU A 54 8.52 4.24 -26.87
N LYS A 55 8.98 4.94 -25.83
CA LYS A 55 8.13 5.72 -24.92
C LYS A 55 8.18 7.19 -25.33
N ILE A 56 7.01 7.80 -25.48
CA ILE A 56 6.85 9.23 -25.72
C ILE A 56 6.20 9.85 -24.48
N SER A 57 6.92 10.78 -23.85
CA SER A 57 6.48 11.54 -22.68
C SER A 57 6.20 12.99 -23.06
N SER A 58 5.32 13.64 -22.32
CA SER A 58 5.03 15.07 -22.51
C SER A 58 5.95 15.93 -21.64
N SER A 59 5.94 17.24 -21.85
CA SER A 59 6.65 18.21 -20.99
C SER A 59 6.17 18.22 -19.53
N PHE A 60 5.03 17.61 -19.22
CA PHE A 60 4.58 17.38 -17.85
C PHE A 60 5.47 16.39 -17.08
N ASP A 61 6.20 15.52 -17.80
CA ASP A 61 7.19 14.63 -17.20
C ASP A 61 8.55 15.37 -17.19
N HIS A 62 9.05 15.72 -16.00
CA HIS A 62 10.30 16.45 -15.85
C HIS A 62 11.50 15.60 -16.33
N LEU A 63 12.47 16.24 -17.00
CA LEU A 63 13.64 15.57 -17.57
C LEU A 63 14.43 14.79 -16.52
N GLU A 64 14.56 15.34 -15.32
CA GLU A 64 15.28 14.74 -14.21
C GLU A 64 14.61 13.45 -13.72
N GLU A 65 13.27 13.35 -13.80
CA GLU A 65 12.52 12.13 -13.48
C GLU A 65 12.68 11.07 -14.57
N LEU A 66 12.71 11.48 -15.84
CA LEU A 66 12.94 10.58 -16.96
C LEU A 66 14.38 10.05 -16.97
N ASP A 67 15.36 10.89 -16.63
CA ASP A 67 16.75 10.47 -16.50
C ASP A 67 16.96 9.60 -15.27
N PHE A 68 16.30 9.90 -14.14
CA PHE A 68 16.30 9.03 -12.96
C PHE A 68 15.91 7.58 -13.31
N GLU A 69 14.85 7.38 -14.09
CA GLU A 69 14.44 6.05 -14.56
C GLU A 69 15.57 5.37 -15.37
N ASN A 70 16.16 6.11 -16.31
CA ASN A 70 17.25 5.60 -17.15
C ASN A 70 18.48 5.21 -16.33
N GLN A 71 18.94 6.07 -15.42
CA GLN A 71 20.14 5.84 -14.61
C GLN A 71 19.98 4.64 -13.69
N VAL A 72 18.80 4.44 -13.11
CA VAL A 72 18.53 3.23 -12.31
C VAL A 72 18.60 1.98 -13.18
N ILE A 73 17.94 1.97 -14.34
CA ILE A 73 17.95 0.78 -15.20
C ILE A 73 19.36 0.45 -15.71
N LEU A 74 20.14 1.45 -16.10
CA LEU A 74 21.54 1.28 -16.50
C LEU A 74 22.36 0.63 -15.37
N ARG A 75 22.24 1.16 -14.15
CA ARG A 75 22.94 0.64 -12.97
C ARG A 75 22.52 -0.80 -12.64
N LEU A 76 21.23 -1.11 -12.67
CA LEU A 76 20.72 -2.46 -12.43
C LEU A 76 21.21 -3.44 -13.50
N SER A 77 21.18 -3.03 -14.77
CA SER A 77 21.64 -3.87 -15.89
C SER A 77 23.14 -4.19 -15.80
N GLN A 78 23.95 -3.25 -15.30
CA GLN A 78 25.38 -3.48 -15.05
C GLN A 78 25.64 -4.41 -13.86
N LYS A 79 24.86 -4.30 -12.77
CA LYS A 79 25.11 -5.01 -11.51
C LYS A 79 24.38 -6.35 -11.38
N LEU A 80 23.30 -6.56 -12.14
CA LEU A 80 22.41 -7.73 -12.05
C LEU A 80 22.27 -8.42 -13.41
N SER A 81 23.39 -8.82 -14.01
CA SER A 81 23.48 -9.43 -15.36
C SER A 81 22.65 -10.72 -15.56
N ASP A 82 22.26 -11.38 -14.48
CA ASP A 82 21.42 -12.58 -14.52
C ASP A 82 19.98 -12.27 -14.99
N TYR A 83 19.54 -11.02 -14.79
CA TYR A 83 18.21 -10.51 -15.08
C TYR A 83 18.22 -9.58 -16.30
N ARG A 84 17.05 -9.46 -16.94
CA ARG A 84 16.80 -8.55 -18.05
C ARG A 84 15.95 -7.37 -17.56
N PHE A 85 16.38 -6.18 -17.92
CA PHE A 85 15.67 -4.92 -17.69
C PHE A 85 15.51 -4.20 -19.04
N PRO A 86 14.55 -3.28 -19.17
CA PRO A 86 14.35 -2.53 -20.41
C PRO A 86 15.50 -1.51 -20.58
N LEU A 87 16.64 -1.94 -21.09
CA LEU A 87 17.86 -1.13 -21.18
C LEU A 87 17.63 0.11 -22.07
N PRO A 88 17.90 1.34 -21.59
CA PRO A 88 17.81 2.53 -22.42
C PRO A 88 18.80 2.48 -23.58
N GLN A 89 18.33 2.82 -24.77
CA GLN A 89 19.13 2.90 -25.99
C GLN A 89 19.41 4.37 -26.33
N PRO A 90 20.67 4.74 -26.61
CA PRO A 90 21.00 6.11 -26.98
C PRO A 90 20.46 6.44 -28.38
N ASP A 91 20.17 7.71 -28.58
CA ASP A 91 19.89 8.27 -29.90
C ASP A 91 21.16 8.38 -30.75
N ILE A 92 21.02 8.81 -32.01
CA ILE A 92 22.15 8.96 -32.95
C ILE A 92 23.22 9.95 -32.47
N ASN A 93 22.93 10.79 -31.47
CA ASN A 93 23.85 11.73 -30.86
C ASN A 93 24.38 11.25 -29.49
N GLY A 94 24.10 10.00 -29.10
CA GLY A 94 24.53 9.42 -27.83
C GLY A 94 23.67 9.82 -26.63
N ARG A 95 22.51 10.46 -26.83
CA ARG A 95 21.64 10.91 -25.72
C ARG A 95 20.56 9.86 -25.43
N TYR A 96 20.30 9.58 -24.15
CA TYR A 96 19.23 8.67 -23.74
C TYR A 96 17.82 9.29 -23.74
N ILE A 97 17.73 10.60 -23.91
CA ILE A 97 16.47 11.34 -24.00
C ILE A 97 16.56 12.30 -25.18
N SER A 98 15.82 12.01 -26.25
CA SER A 98 15.73 12.93 -27.40
C SER A 98 14.53 13.85 -27.24
N THR A 99 14.62 15.04 -27.82
CA THR A 99 13.52 16.02 -27.81
C THR A 99 12.83 16.04 -29.16
N GLN A 100 11.50 15.94 -29.15
CA GLN A 100 10.64 16.12 -30.31
C GLN A 100 9.71 17.31 -30.08
N LYS A 101 9.71 18.26 -31.01
CA LYS A 101 8.76 19.37 -31.01
C LYS A 101 7.59 19.05 -31.93
N ARG A 102 6.36 19.27 -31.48
CA ARG A 102 5.16 19.27 -32.34
C ARG A 102 4.38 20.53 -32.03
N GLN A 103 4.24 21.41 -33.02
CA GLN A 103 3.70 22.76 -32.83
C GLN A 103 4.48 23.49 -31.71
N ASN A 104 3.81 23.95 -30.65
CA ASN A 104 4.42 24.61 -29.49
C ASN A 104 4.62 23.68 -28.28
N GLU A 105 4.46 22.37 -28.46
CA GLU A 105 4.65 21.39 -27.38
C GLU A 105 5.99 20.65 -27.54
N ILE A 106 6.60 20.38 -26.38
CA ILE A 106 7.83 19.59 -26.26
C ILE A 106 7.47 18.20 -25.76
N PHE A 107 8.01 17.19 -26.44
CA PHE A 107 7.91 15.78 -26.09
C PHE A 107 9.29 15.17 -25.94
N TYR A 108 9.39 14.19 -25.06
CA TYR A 108 10.62 13.46 -24.79
C TYR A 108 10.50 12.03 -25.30
N LEU A 109 11.45 11.63 -26.14
CA LEU A 109 11.54 10.30 -26.72
C LEU A 109 12.60 9.50 -25.97
N ARG A 110 12.22 8.31 -25.52
CA ARG A 110 13.14 7.34 -24.92
C ARG A 110 12.90 5.98 -25.56
N LEU A 111 13.98 5.34 -25.98
CA LEU A 111 13.95 4.01 -26.57
C LEU A 111 14.54 3.01 -25.56
N PHE A 112 13.87 1.88 -25.38
CA PHE A 112 14.32 0.84 -24.47
C PHE A 112 14.33 -0.52 -25.17
N ASP A 113 15.20 -1.43 -24.74
CA ASP A 113 15.11 -2.84 -25.14
C ASP A 113 13.77 -3.44 -24.69
N TYR A 114 13.18 -4.27 -25.56
CA TYR A 114 12.04 -5.07 -25.17
C TYR A 114 12.51 -6.30 -24.37
N VAL A 115 11.97 -6.46 -23.16
CA VAL A 115 12.26 -7.63 -22.32
C VAL A 115 11.35 -8.80 -22.74
N GLU A 116 11.93 -9.78 -23.41
CA GLU A 116 11.21 -10.99 -23.84
C GLU A 116 10.83 -11.90 -22.66
N GLY A 117 9.64 -12.47 -22.73
CA GLY A 117 9.16 -13.50 -21.80
C GLY A 117 7.68 -13.39 -21.49
N LEU A 118 7.22 -14.28 -20.60
CA LEU A 118 5.83 -14.35 -20.15
C LEU A 118 5.66 -13.50 -18.89
N SER A 119 4.60 -12.69 -18.79
CA SER A 119 4.31 -11.97 -17.54
C SER A 119 3.82 -12.96 -16.47
N LEU A 120 4.21 -12.77 -15.21
CA LEU A 120 3.71 -13.56 -14.08
C LEU A 120 2.17 -13.53 -14.01
N ALA A 121 1.55 -12.41 -14.40
CA ALA A 121 0.10 -12.25 -14.50
C ALA A 121 -0.59 -13.24 -15.45
N ASN A 122 0.15 -13.81 -16.42
CA ASN A 122 -0.41 -14.76 -17.38
C ASN A 122 -0.56 -16.18 -16.80
N LEU A 123 0.06 -16.46 -15.65
CA LEU A 123 -0.12 -17.74 -14.96
C LEU A 123 -1.47 -17.76 -14.23
N LYS A 124 -2.43 -18.52 -14.76
CA LYS A 124 -3.82 -18.57 -14.26
C LYS A 124 -4.01 -19.46 -13.02
N SER A 125 -3.05 -20.33 -12.70
CA SER A 125 -3.19 -21.36 -11.66
C SER A 125 -2.03 -21.29 -10.67
N GLY A 126 -2.34 -21.37 -9.37
CA GLY A 126 -1.44 -21.53 -8.22
C GLY A 126 0.04 -21.21 -8.48
N LEU A 127 0.43 -19.96 -8.24
CA LEU A 127 1.82 -19.53 -8.42
C LEU A 127 2.77 -20.33 -7.51
N PRO A 128 3.79 -21.03 -8.06
CA PRO A 128 4.70 -21.83 -7.25
C PRO A 128 5.40 -20.97 -6.18
N PRO A 129 5.51 -21.43 -4.92
CA PRO A 129 6.23 -20.71 -3.86
C PRO A 129 7.68 -20.34 -4.23
N LYS A 130 8.30 -21.12 -5.12
CA LYS A 130 9.62 -20.83 -5.68
C LYS A 130 9.68 -19.47 -6.38
N LEU A 131 8.65 -19.08 -7.16
CA LEU A 131 8.63 -17.80 -7.86
C LEU A 131 8.57 -16.62 -6.87
N TRP A 132 7.78 -16.75 -5.79
CA TRP A 132 7.76 -15.74 -4.72
C TRP A 132 9.13 -15.58 -4.04
N SER A 133 9.86 -16.68 -3.88
CA SER A 133 11.23 -16.64 -3.36
C SER A 133 12.21 -15.97 -4.33
N GLU A 134 12.06 -16.20 -5.64
CA GLU A 134 12.88 -15.55 -6.68
C GLU A 134 12.59 -14.04 -6.75
N ILE A 135 11.32 -13.64 -6.64
CA ILE A 135 10.89 -12.25 -6.58
C ILE A 135 11.48 -11.55 -5.34
N GLY A 136 11.31 -12.14 -4.15
CA GLY A 136 11.86 -11.58 -2.92
C GLY A 136 13.38 -11.37 -3.00
N ARG A 137 14.11 -12.32 -3.60
CA ARG A 137 15.55 -12.20 -3.84
C ARG A 137 15.91 -11.11 -4.84
N LEU A 138 15.18 -11.00 -5.96
CA LEU A 138 15.41 -9.96 -6.96
C LEU A 138 15.23 -8.57 -6.34
N LEU A 139 14.12 -8.34 -5.64
CA LEU A 139 13.81 -7.04 -5.02
C LEU A 139 14.87 -6.65 -3.98
N ALA A 140 15.30 -7.59 -3.13
CA ALA A 140 16.40 -7.33 -2.20
C ALA A 140 17.73 -7.01 -2.91
N ARG A 141 18.05 -7.70 -4.02
CA ARG A 141 19.25 -7.39 -4.82
C ARG A 141 19.15 -6.01 -5.47
N ILE A 142 17.98 -5.61 -5.96
CA ILE A 142 17.73 -4.25 -6.48
C ILE A 142 18.00 -3.23 -5.38
N ASP A 143 17.41 -3.43 -4.20
CA ASP A 143 17.57 -2.52 -3.07
C ASP A 143 19.03 -2.42 -2.60
N MET A 144 19.80 -3.50 -2.66
CA MET A 144 21.24 -3.46 -2.38
C MET A 144 22.02 -2.64 -3.41
N VAL A 145 21.68 -2.76 -4.71
CA VAL A 145 22.34 -2.00 -5.78
C VAL A 145 21.99 -0.51 -5.68
N LEU A 146 20.78 -0.19 -5.24
CA LEU A 146 20.26 1.16 -5.04
C LEU A 146 20.54 1.74 -3.65
N LYS A 147 21.21 0.98 -2.78
CA LYS A 147 21.70 1.49 -1.51
C LYS A 147 22.61 2.70 -1.77
N ASP A 148 22.31 3.80 -1.09
CA ASP A 148 23.01 5.08 -1.21
C ASP A 148 22.96 5.71 -2.62
N PHE A 149 22.11 5.20 -3.52
CA PHE A 149 21.87 5.80 -4.83
C PHE A 149 21.09 7.09 -4.68
N TYR A 150 21.57 8.16 -5.30
CA TYR A 150 20.93 9.47 -5.31
C TYR A 150 20.78 9.98 -6.74
N HIS A 151 19.63 10.58 -7.02
CA HIS A 151 19.35 11.31 -8.24
C HIS A 151 18.33 12.42 -7.96
N ALA A 152 18.44 13.60 -8.56
CA ALA A 152 17.51 14.70 -8.31
C ALA A 152 16.04 14.30 -8.60
N GLY A 153 15.81 13.58 -9.69
CA GLY A 153 14.48 13.05 -10.04
C GLY A 153 13.86 12.07 -9.03
N SER A 154 14.63 11.53 -8.08
CA SER A 154 14.09 10.68 -7.00
C SER A 154 13.26 11.46 -5.98
N LYS A 155 13.38 12.80 -5.94
CA LYS A 155 12.65 13.69 -5.01
C LYS A 155 11.23 14.03 -5.45
N ARG A 156 10.77 13.45 -6.57
CA ARG A 156 9.38 13.55 -7.01
C ARG A 156 8.40 12.99 -5.98
N GLU A 157 7.22 13.59 -5.92
CA GLU A 157 6.12 13.11 -5.08
C GLU A 157 5.15 12.29 -5.91
N LEU A 158 5.05 11.00 -5.58
CA LEU A 158 4.17 10.07 -6.26
C LEU A 158 2.97 9.73 -5.36
N PRO A 159 1.72 9.90 -5.84
CA PRO A 159 0.53 9.54 -5.07
C PRO A 159 0.47 8.06 -4.66
N TRP A 160 1.23 7.21 -5.35
CA TRP A 160 1.29 5.77 -5.13
C TRP A 160 2.35 5.33 -4.11
N ASP A 161 3.21 6.25 -3.66
CA ASP A 161 4.18 5.98 -2.61
C ASP A 161 3.47 5.85 -1.25
N VAL A 162 3.73 4.73 -0.57
CA VAL A 162 3.11 4.41 0.74
C VAL A 162 3.43 5.44 1.82
N LYS A 163 4.51 6.22 1.69
CA LYS A 163 4.80 7.33 2.61
C LYS A 163 3.74 8.44 2.57
N HIS A 164 2.98 8.51 1.47
CA HIS A 164 1.91 9.49 1.26
C HIS A 164 0.51 8.89 1.45
N ALA A 165 0.37 7.75 2.15
CA ALA A 165 -0.91 7.07 2.32
C ALA A 165 -2.04 7.96 2.89
N LEU A 166 -1.72 9.01 3.66
CA LEU A 166 -2.73 9.94 4.17
C LEU A 166 -3.39 10.79 3.08
N TRP A 167 -2.80 10.93 1.89
CA TRP A 167 -3.46 11.57 0.74
C TRP A 167 -4.74 10.84 0.33
N SER A 168 -4.89 9.57 0.70
CA SER A 168 -6.11 8.81 0.46
C SER A 168 -7.30 9.29 1.30
N LYS A 169 -7.09 10.05 2.39
CA LYS A 169 -8.18 10.60 3.22
C LYS A 169 -9.15 11.46 2.41
N ASP A 170 -8.62 12.41 1.64
CA ASP A 170 -9.43 13.31 0.80
C ASP A 170 -10.12 12.59 -0.36
N ARG A 171 -9.73 11.34 -0.61
CA ARG A 171 -10.29 10.47 -1.66
C ARG A 171 -11.34 9.49 -1.13
N LEU A 172 -11.51 9.35 0.18
CA LEU A 172 -12.57 8.49 0.76
C LEU A 172 -13.98 8.86 0.28
N LYS A 173 -14.20 10.15 -0.03
CA LYS A 173 -15.46 10.65 -0.59
C LYS A 173 -15.86 10.01 -1.92
N TYR A 174 -14.89 9.46 -2.67
CA TYR A 174 -15.13 8.79 -3.95
C TYR A 174 -15.60 7.34 -3.79
N VAL A 175 -15.45 6.76 -2.59
CA VAL A 175 -15.92 5.41 -2.28
C VAL A 175 -17.38 5.51 -1.87
N THR A 176 -18.32 5.15 -2.74
CA THR A 176 -19.77 5.34 -2.52
C THR A 176 -20.36 4.39 -1.49
N ASP A 177 -19.86 3.16 -1.43
CA ASP A 177 -20.27 2.15 -0.44
C ASP A 177 -19.80 2.56 0.97
N PRO A 178 -20.73 2.76 1.93
CA PRO A 178 -20.41 3.25 3.26
C PRO A 178 -19.62 2.25 4.11
N VAL A 179 -19.80 0.94 3.90
CA VAL A 179 -19.06 -0.11 4.63
C VAL A 179 -17.61 -0.13 4.15
N LYS A 180 -17.42 -0.15 2.83
CA LYS A 180 -16.09 -0.06 2.20
C LYS A 180 -15.36 1.22 2.60
N ARG A 181 -16.06 2.36 2.62
CA ARG A 181 -15.49 3.64 3.08
C ARG A 181 -15.04 3.56 4.54
N ARG A 182 -15.84 2.96 5.42
CA ARG A 182 -15.49 2.78 6.84
C ARG A 182 -14.27 1.86 7.03
N HIS A 183 -14.17 0.78 6.26
CA HIS A 183 -13.01 -0.12 6.30
C HIS A 183 -11.72 0.61 5.91
N LEU A 184 -11.75 1.41 4.85
CA LEU A 184 -10.61 2.25 4.45
C LEU A 184 -10.28 3.32 5.48
N ASP A 185 -11.28 3.98 6.07
CA ASP A 185 -11.05 4.98 7.12
C ASP A 185 -10.45 4.37 8.39
N TYR A 186 -10.85 3.13 8.72
CA TYR A 186 -10.23 2.37 9.80
C TYR A 186 -8.79 1.96 9.46
N ALA A 187 -8.52 1.48 8.25
CA ALA A 187 -7.15 1.21 7.82
C ALA A 187 -6.26 2.47 7.87
N LEU A 188 -6.80 3.64 7.49
CA LEU A 188 -6.12 4.93 7.63
C LEU A 188 -5.83 5.27 9.09
N LEU A 189 -6.79 5.07 10.00
CA LEU A 189 -6.53 5.23 11.44
C LEU A 189 -5.39 4.33 11.91
N GLN A 190 -5.33 3.08 11.47
CA GLN A 190 -4.23 2.17 11.83
C GLN A 190 -2.87 2.67 11.32
N ILE A 191 -2.82 3.17 10.09
CA ILE A 191 -1.61 3.78 9.53
C ILE A 191 -1.17 4.98 10.36
N GLU A 192 -2.11 5.85 10.76
CA GLU A 192 -1.84 7.00 11.61
C GLU A 192 -1.30 6.59 12.99
N THR A 193 -1.88 5.56 13.59
CA THR A 193 -1.54 5.11 14.94
C THR A 193 -0.19 4.38 15.00
N TYR A 194 0.14 3.56 13.99
CA TYR A 194 1.29 2.64 14.07
C TYR A 194 2.42 2.95 13.10
N LEU A 195 2.12 3.39 11.87
CA LEU A 195 3.17 3.65 10.87
C LEU A 195 3.76 5.05 11.02
N LEU A 196 2.92 6.09 11.17
CA LEU A 196 3.43 7.47 11.22
C LEU A 196 4.40 7.71 12.39
N PRO A 197 4.14 7.27 13.63
CA PRO A 197 5.07 7.50 14.74
C PRO A 197 6.41 6.77 14.56
N ALA A 198 6.41 5.63 13.88
CA ALA A 198 7.63 4.86 13.61
C ALA A 198 8.42 5.38 12.39
N SER A 199 7.81 6.19 11.53
CA SER A 199 8.34 6.54 10.20
C SER A 199 9.73 7.17 10.21
N THR A 200 10.06 7.96 11.22
CA THR A 200 11.36 8.63 11.36
C THR A 200 12.51 7.67 11.67
N GLY A 201 12.21 6.51 12.27
CA GLY A 201 13.20 5.47 12.60
C GLY A 201 13.43 4.44 11.48
N LEU A 202 12.64 4.49 10.40
CA LEU A 202 12.73 3.53 9.29
C LEU A 202 13.83 3.93 8.31
N ARG A 203 14.53 2.93 7.74
CA ARG A 203 15.47 3.18 6.65
C ARG A 203 14.74 3.68 5.42
N ARG A 204 15.36 4.61 4.70
CA ARG A 204 14.87 5.18 3.45
C ARG A 204 15.92 5.04 2.36
N GLN A 205 15.48 4.76 1.14
CA GLN A 205 16.31 4.75 -0.06
C GLN A 205 15.42 4.79 -1.30
N VAL A 206 16.05 4.87 -2.47
CA VAL A 206 15.35 4.56 -3.71
C VAL A 206 14.97 3.08 -3.72
N ILE A 207 13.69 2.83 -3.96
CA ILE A 207 13.13 1.48 -4.12
C ILE A 207 12.46 1.36 -5.50
N TYR A 208 12.25 0.13 -5.96
CA TYR A 208 11.54 -0.14 -7.22
C TYR A 208 10.06 0.26 -7.10
N GLY A 209 9.40 -0.10 -6.00
CA GLY A 209 8.12 0.48 -5.58
C GLY A 209 6.87 -0.04 -6.31
N ASP A 210 6.99 -1.00 -7.23
CA ASP A 210 5.85 -1.54 -7.98
C ASP A 210 5.94 -3.05 -8.27
N GLY A 211 6.22 -3.85 -7.23
CA GLY A 211 6.34 -5.31 -7.32
C GLY A 211 5.02 -6.06 -7.58
N ASN A 212 4.25 -5.71 -8.61
CA ASN A 212 3.02 -6.40 -9.02
C ASN A 212 3.27 -7.47 -10.09
N GLU A 213 2.33 -8.40 -10.26
CA GLU A 213 2.48 -9.55 -11.15
C GLU A 213 2.63 -9.22 -12.65
N HIS A 214 2.23 -8.02 -13.08
CA HIS A 214 2.36 -7.65 -14.48
C HIS A 214 3.82 -7.34 -14.87
N ASN A 215 4.62 -6.89 -13.89
CA ASN A 215 5.97 -6.39 -14.13
C ASN A 215 7.05 -7.46 -14.09
N PHE A 216 6.76 -8.63 -13.52
CA PHE A 216 7.71 -9.75 -13.47
C PHE A 216 7.65 -10.57 -14.76
N ILE A 217 8.80 -10.71 -15.42
CA ILE A 217 8.93 -11.45 -16.68
C ILE A 217 9.61 -12.79 -16.43
N LEU A 218 8.99 -13.85 -16.95
CA LEU A 218 9.37 -15.25 -16.77
C LEU A 218 9.94 -15.82 -18.06
N GLU A 219 10.91 -16.70 -17.87
CA GLU A 219 11.38 -17.64 -18.89
C GLU A 219 10.71 -18.99 -18.65
N ALA A 220 10.10 -19.55 -19.70
CA ALA A 220 9.56 -20.90 -19.68
C ALA A 220 10.69 -21.92 -19.92
N LYS A 221 10.86 -22.84 -18.99
CA LYS A 221 11.70 -24.05 -19.13
C LYS A 221 10.78 -25.26 -19.26
N LYS A 222 11.29 -26.37 -19.82
CA LYS A 222 10.55 -27.60 -20.17
C LYS A 222 9.36 -27.91 -19.23
N ASN A 223 9.58 -27.87 -17.92
CA ASN A 223 8.55 -28.13 -16.89
C ASN A 223 8.52 -27.09 -15.74
N SER A 224 9.06 -25.88 -15.93
CA SER A 224 9.09 -24.88 -14.84
C SER A 224 9.21 -23.45 -15.37
N TYR A 225 8.81 -22.48 -14.56
CA TYR A 225 9.08 -21.07 -14.83
C TYR A 225 10.21 -20.58 -13.96
N GLN A 226 11.00 -19.65 -14.50
CA GLN A 226 12.03 -18.93 -13.76
C GLN A 226 11.87 -17.44 -14.00
N LEU A 227 12.02 -16.64 -12.94
CA LEU A 227 12.06 -15.19 -13.05
C LEU A 227 13.30 -14.77 -13.82
N LYS A 228 13.10 -14.03 -14.93
CA LYS A 228 14.16 -13.64 -15.84
C LYS A 228 14.28 -12.13 -16.05
N GLY A 229 13.22 -11.36 -15.81
CA GLY A 229 13.27 -9.92 -15.97
C GLY A 229 12.26 -9.16 -15.14
N LEU A 230 12.45 -7.85 -15.14
CA LEU A 230 11.58 -6.87 -14.50
C LEU A 230 11.42 -5.70 -15.45
N ILE A 231 10.19 -5.21 -15.58
CA ILE A 231 9.85 -4.06 -16.42
C ILE A 231 9.14 -2.98 -15.60
N ASP A 232 8.85 -1.86 -16.25
CA ASP A 232 8.11 -0.73 -15.69
C ASP A 232 8.74 -0.11 -14.43
N PHE A 233 9.70 0.79 -14.66
CA PHE A 233 10.41 1.53 -13.62
C PHE A 233 9.79 2.92 -13.40
N GLY A 234 8.57 3.15 -13.88
CA GLY A 234 7.89 4.44 -13.82
C GLY A 234 7.56 4.93 -12.42
N ASP A 235 7.46 4.02 -11.44
CA ASP A 235 6.94 4.28 -10.09
C ASP A 235 8.00 4.29 -8.98
N MET A 236 9.27 4.19 -9.35
CA MET A 236 10.39 4.25 -8.40
C MET A 236 10.39 5.54 -7.60
N SER A 237 10.75 5.46 -6.32
CA SER A 237 10.76 6.62 -5.44
C SER A 237 11.70 6.43 -4.25
N ASP A 238 12.12 7.55 -3.65
CA ASP A 238 12.75 7.57 -2.33
C ASP A 238 11.67 7.31 -1.26
N SER A 239 11.60 6.07 -0.77
CA SER A 239 10.59 5.61 0.20
C SER A 239 11.21 4.78 1.32
N PHE A 240 10.37 4.26 2.23
CA PHE A 240 10.81 3.32 3.26
C PHE A 240 11.32 2.05 2.60
N LEU A 241 12.48 1.53 3.01
CA LEU A 241 13.02 0.29 2.47
C LEU A 241 12.03 -0.88 2.61
N ALA A 242 11.36 -0.96 3.77
CA ALA A 242 10.37 -1.99 4.04
C ALA A 242 9.12 -1.92 3.14
N ALA A 243 8.90 -0.81 2.43
CA ALA A 243 7.82 -0.69 1.47
C ALA A 243 8.00 -1.62 0.27
N GLU A 244 9.24 -1.90 -0.15
CA GLU A 244 9.51 -2.80 -1.28
C GLU A 244 8.90 -4.20 -1.08
N PRO A 245 9.27 -4.96 -0.02
CA PRO A 245 8.64 -6.24 0.23
C PRO A 245 7.15 -6.11 0.61
N ALA A 246 6.71 -5.01 1.24
CA ALA A 246 5.30 -4.82 1.57
C ALA A 246 4.41 -4.72 0.32
N ILE A 247 4.85 -3.96 -0.68
CA ILE A 247 4.13 -3.79 -1.95
C ILE A 247 4.07 -5.13 -2.68
N ALA A 248 5.20 -5.84 -2.79
CA ALA A 248 5.21 -7.16 -3.42
C ALA A 248 4.33 -8.19 -2.68
N LEU A 249 4.36 -8.21 -1.34
CA LEU A 249 3.46 -9.05 -0.54
C LEU A 249 2.00 -8.70 -0.75
N THR A 250 1.66 -7.42 -0.92
CA THR A 250 0.29 -6.98 -1.16
C THR A 250 -0.29 -7.66 -2.41
N TYR A 251 0.42 -7.63 -3.53
CA TYR A 251 -0.02 -8.29 -4.76
C TYR A 251 0.05 -9.81 -4.68
N ALA A 252 1.07 -10.37 -4.01
CA ALA A 252 1.17 -11.81 -3.81
C ALA A 252 0.02 -12.38 -2.96
N LEU A 253 -0.38 -11.68 -1.91
CA LEU A 253 -1.49 -12.06 -1.02
C LEU A 253 -2.85 -11.97 -1.70
N MET A 254 -3.02 -11.11 -2.72
CA MET A 254 -4.24 -11.07 -3.53
C MET A 254 -4.42 -12.31 -4.42
N LYS A 255 -3.34 -13.05 -4.71
CA LYS A 255 -3.32 -14.16 -5.68
C LYS A 255 -3.20 -15.53 -5.05
N THR A 256 -2.83 -15.61 -3.78
CA THR A 256 -2.53 -16.87 -3.11
C THR A 256 -3.72 -17.41 -2.33
N GLU A 257 -3.82 -18.74 -2.28
CA GLU A 257 -4.70 -19.45 -1.36
C GLU A 257 -3.96 -19.85 -0.07
N GLU A 258 -2.62 -19.75 -0.06
CA GLU A 258 -1.75 -20.15 1.05
C GLU A 258 -0.93 -18.96 1.57
N PRO A 259 -1.58 -17.97 2.23
CA PRO A 259 -0.96 -16.69 2.58
C PRO A 259 0.30 -16.84 3.43
N GLU A 260 0.29 -17.75 4.42
CA GLU A 260 1.47 -17.96 5.27
C GLU A 260 2.67 -18.52 4.50
N LYS A 261 2.44 -19.44 3.56
CA LYS A 261 3.51 -19.99 2.71
C LYS A 261 4.06 -18.93 1.77
N THR A 262 3.19 -18.11 1.17
CA THR A 262 3.59 -17.00 0.29
C THR A 262 4.43 -15.96 1.03
N VAL A 263 3.99 -15.54 2.23
CA VAL A 263 4.77 -14.61 3.07
C VAL A 263 6.13 -15.20 3.39
N ARG A 264 6.19 -16.46 3.86
CA ARG A 264 7.46 -17.12 4.18
C ARG A 264 8.38 -17.17 2.96
N ALA A 265 7.88 -17.55 1.79
CA ALA A 265 8.67 -17.66 0.58
C ALA A 265 9.29 -16.32 0.16
N LEU A 266 8.47 -15.27 0.05
CA LEU A 266 8.92 -13.96 -0.42
C LEU A 266 9.80 -13.26 0.63
N LEU A 267 9.30 -13.13 1.86
CA LEU A 267 9.94 -12.32 2.88
C LEU A 267 11.25 -12.95 3.38
N SER A 268 11.32 -14.28 3.52
CA SER A 268 12.57 -14.94 3.91
C SER A 268 13.66 -14.80 2.84
N ALA A 269 13.28 -14.89 1.56
CA ALA A 269 14.21 -14.72 0.45
C ALA A 269 14.72 -13.28 0.35
N TYR A 270 13.84 -12.30 0.55
CA TYR A 270 14.22 -10.90 0.65
C TYR A 270 15.19 -10.68 1.83
N HIS A 271 14.79 -11.06 3.05
CA HIS A 271 15.57 -10.84 4.27
C HIS A 271 16.95 -11.51 4.22
N ARG A 272 17.06 -12.70 3.61
CA ARG A 272 18.34 -13.41 3.45
C ARG A 272 19.31 -12.65 2.54
N ALA A 273 18.81 -11.98 1.51
CA ALA A 273 19.64 -11.19 0.60
C ALA A 273 19.92 -9.79 1.18
N TYR A 274 18.90 -9.11 1.72
CA TYR A 274 19.04 -7.81 2.36
C TYR A 274 18.22 -7.75 3.65
N ARG A 275 18.92 -7.74 4.80
CA ARG A 275 18.30 -7.88 6.11
C ARG A 275 17.37 -6.72 6.45
N LEU A 276 16.15 -7.06 6.84
CA LEU A 276 15.18 -6.16 7.48
C LEU A 276 15.46 -6.03 8.98
N LYS A 277 15.19 -4.84 9.52
CA LYS A 277 15.29 -4.53 10.96
C LYS A 277 13.99 -4.91 11.69
N PRO A 278 14.03 -5.19 13.01
CA PRO A 278 12.83 -5.43 13.81
C PRO A 278 11.75 -4.35 13.63
N ALA A 279 12.14 -3.07 13.72
CA ALA A 279 11.23 -1.93 13.52
C ALA A 279 10.55 -1.91 12.14
N GLU A 280 11.18 -2.47 11.10
CA GLU A 280 10.60 -2.59 9.75
C GLU A 280 9.60 -3.74 9.66
N LEU A 281 9.85 -4.83 10.39
CA LEU A 281 8.91 -5.96 10.49
C LEU A 281 7.68 -5.59 11.32
N ASP A 282 7.85 -4.80 12.37
CA ASP A 282 6.75 -4.30 13.22
C ASP A 282 5.72 -3.48 12.44
N ILE A 283 6.18 -2.75 11.41
CA ILE A 283 5.32 -1.88 10.59
C ILE A 283 4.87 -2.52 9.26
N LEU A 284 5.36 -3.71 8.91
CA LEU A 284 5.16 -4.31 7.59
C LEU A 284 3.68 -4.54 7.26
N TYR A 285 2.89 -4.98 8.25
CA TYR A 285 1.44 -5.13 8.11
C TYR A 285 0.76 -3.82 7.72
N TYR A 286 1.17 -2.70 8.34
CA TYR A 286 0.60 -1.38 8.10
C TYR A 286 1.06 -0.79 6.75
N LEU A 287 2.24 -1.17 6.25
CA LEU A 287 2.65 -0.83 4.88
C LEU A 287 1.82 -1.58 3.82
N ILE A 288 1.48 -2.84 4.06
CA ILE A 288 0.55 -3.60 3.19
C ILE A 288 -0.84 -2.93 3.20
N LEU A 289 -1.35 -2.55 4.38
CA LEU A 289 -2.58 -1.76 4.48
C LEU A 289 -2.48 -0.42 3.73
N ALA A 290 -1.36 0.29 3.86
CA ALA A 290 -1.12 1.55 3.16
C ALA A 290 -1.20 1.38 1.64
N ARG A 291 -0.55 0.34 1.08
CA ARG A 291 -0.63 0.06 -0.35
C ARG A 291 -2.07 -0.28 -0.80
N LEU A 292 -2.81 -1.06 -0.01
CA LEU A 292 -4.23 -1.35 -0.28
C LEU A 292 -5.09 -0.11 -0.28
N VAL A 293 -4.96 0.74 0.74
CA VAL A 293 -5.70 2.00 0.88
C VAL A 293 -5.45 2.91 -0.33
N ILE A 294 -4.18 3.09 -0.70
CA ILE A 294 -3.79 3.88 -1.87
C ILE A 294 -4.45 3.31 -3.13
N SER A 295 -4.25 2.03 -3.42
CA SER A 295 -4.78 1.40 -4.64
C SER A 295 -6.30 1.49 -4.74
N LEU A 296 -7.03 1.18 -3.66
CA LEU A 296 -8.50 1.16 -3.65
C LEU A 296 -9.11 2.57 -3.72
N THR A 297 -8.53 3.54 -3.00
CA THR A 297 -9.01 4.94 -3.07
C THR A 297 -8.66 5.60 -4.40
N MET A 298 -7.50 5.30 -4.98
CA MET A 298 -7.12 5.78 -6.31
C MET A 298 -8.01 5.18 -7.40
N SER A 299 -8.34 3.89 -7.32
CA SER A 299 -9.29 3.25 -8.25
C SER A 299 -10.68 3.91 -8.17
N ALA A 300 -11.20 4.13 -6.96
CA ALA A 300 -12.48 4.81 -6.76
C ALA A 300 -12.49 6.24 -7.32
N TRP A 301 -11.42 7.02 -7.07
CA TRP A 301 -11.29 8.37 -7.61
C TRP A 301 -11.18 8.39 -9.15
N ARG A 302 -10.31 7.56 -9.72
CA ARG A 302 -10.10 7.51 -11.18
C ARG A 302 -11.34 7.02 -11.93
N ARG A 303 -12.18 6.16 -11.36
CA ARG A 303 -13.45 5.76 -11.97
C ARG A 303 -14.36 6.96 -12.26
N GLN A 304 -14.36 7.96 -11.37
CA GLN A 304 -15.15 9.17 -11.56
C GLN A 304 -14.44 10.18 -12.48
N ALA A 305 -13.12 10.29 -12.39
CA ALA A 305 -12.33 11.24 -13.19
C ALA A 305 -12.14 10.79 -14.65
N GLU A 306 -12.01 9.48 -14.91
CA GLU A 306 -11.72 8.86 -16.21
C GLU A 306 -12.61 7.63 -16.48
N PRO A 307 -13.93 7.79 -16.72
CA PRO A 307 -14.87 6.66 -16.78
C PRO A 307 -14.59 5.63 -17.90
N ARG A 308 -13.81 6.01 -18.91
CA ARG A 308 -13.49 5.16 -20.08
C ARG A 308 -12.21 4.32 -19.88
N ASN A 309 -11.43 4.54 -18.82
CA ASN A 309 -10.16 3.86 -18.59
C ASN A 309 -10.36 2.53 -17.84
N LYS A 310 -10.59 1.43 -18.58
CA LYS A 310 -10.83 0.08 -18.02
C LYS A 310 -9.59 -0.61 -17.44
N TYR A 311 -8.38 -0.04 -17.62
CA TYR A 311 -7.12 -0.72 -17.30
C TYR A 311 -6.87 -0.90 -15.79
N MET A 312 -7.61 -0.20 -14.92
CA MET A 312 -7.26 -0.05 -13.49
C MET A 312 -8.27 -0.64 -12.49
N THR A 313 -9.25 -1.41 -12.95
CA THR A 313 -10.18 -2.15 -12.07
C THR A 313 -9.73 -3.58 -11.80
N VAL A 314 -8.66 -4.05 -12.44
CA VAL A 314 -8.22 -5.46 -12.43
C VAL A 314 -7.86 -5.97 -11.02
N SER A 315 -7.27 -5.11 -10.19
CA SER A 315 -6.84 -5.47 -8.83
C SER A 315 -7.84 -5.07 -7.73
N GLU A 316 -9.00 -4.52 -8.08
CA GLU A 316 -9.91 -3.94 -7.08
C GLU A 316 -10.61 -5.00 -6.24
N GLU A 317 -11.22 -6.01 -6.87
CA GLU A 317 -11.94 -7.07 -6.16
C GLU A 317 -11.00 -7.93 -5.29
N PRO A 318 -9.85 -8.42 -5.78
CA PRO A 318 -8.86 -9.07 -4.92
C PRO A 318 -8.36 -8.16 -3.80
N GLY A 319 -8.20 -6.86 -4.07
CA GLY A 319 -7.80 -5.86 -3.08
C GLY A 319 -8.82 -5.69 -1.95
N TRP A 320 -10.12 -5.63 -2.27
CA TRP A 320 -11.18 -5.59 -1.25
C TRP A 320 -11.24 -6.88 -0.42
N LYS A 321 -11.09 -8.04 -1.06
CA LYS A 321 -11.05 -9.34 -0.37
C LYS A 321 -9.88 -9.40 0.61
N LEU A 322 -8.68 -8.99 0.18
CA LEU A 322 -7.51 -8.95 1.03
C LEU A 322 -7.66 -7.93 2.17
N LEU A 323 -8.13 -6.70 1.88
CA LEU A 323 -8.37 -5.69 2.91
C LEU A 323 -9.30 -6.23 4.01
N ASN A 324 -10.44 -6.80 3.62
CA ASN A 324 -11.40 -7.36 4.59
C ASN A 324 -10.77 -8.47 5.44
N SER A 325 -10.01 -9.39 4.82
CA SER A 325 -9.27 -10.45 5.53
C SER A 325 -8.24 -9.89 6.52
N LEU A 326 -7.52 -8.83 6.15
CA LEU A 326 -6.54 -8.19 7.04
C LEU A 326 -7.23 -7.47 8.20
N LEU A 327 -8.35 -6.78 7.95
CA LEU A 327 -9.07 -6.04 9.00
C LEU A 327 -9.80 -6.94 10.00
N THR A 328 -10.12 -8.17 9.62
CA THR A 328 -10.73 -9.18 10.51
C THR A 328 -9.72 -10.14 11.13
N SER A 329 -8.42 -10.01 10.80
CA SER A 329 -7.35 -10.81 11.41
C SER A 329 -6.54 -9.99 12.41
N ASN A 330 -6.02 -10.66 13.44
CA ASN A 330 -5.15 -10.02 14.43
C ASN A 330 -3.80 -9.65 13.79
N PRO A 331 -3.39 -8.36 13.79
CA PRO A 331 -2.10 -7.98 13.20
C PRO A 331 -0.89 -8.55 13.92
N GLU A 332 -1.01 -8.95 15.19
CA GLU A 332 0.05 -9.64 15.91
C GLU A 332 0.36 -11.01 15.29
N LYS A 333 -0.66 -11.73 14.77
CA LYS A 333 -0.45 -12.99 14.04
C LYS A 333 0.43 -12.77 12.81
N TRP A 334 0.20 -11.69 12.07
CA TRP A 334 1.01 -11.34 10.90
C TRP A 334 2.42 -10.91 11.29
N ARG A 335 2.55 -10.09 12.33
CA ARG A 335 3.84 -9.69 12.88
C ARG A 335 4.69 -10.91 13.26
N GLN A 336 4.16 -11.83 14.05
CA GLN A 336 4.84 -13.08 14.41
C GLN A 336 5.25 -13.90 13.18
N LEU A 337 4.36 -14.00 12.18
CA LEU A 337 4.66 -14.65 10.91
C LEU A 337 5.86 -13.98 10.19
N PHE A 338 5.93 -12.65 10.18
CA PHE A 338 7.03 -11.91 9.56
C PHE A 338 8.37 -12.19 10.26
N TYR A 339 8.38 -12.10 11.59
CA TYR A 339 9.56 -12.41 12.40
C TYR A 339 10.03 -13.85 12.20
N LYS A 340 9.11 -14.82 12.28
CA LYS A 340 9.41 -16.24 12.04
C LYS A 340 9.92 -16.49 10.61
N SER A 341 9.41 -15.76 9.62
CA SER A 341 9.88 -15.84 8.23
C SER A 341 11.32 -15.33 8.07
N CYS A 342 11.69 -14.32 8.87
CA CYS A 342 13.03 -13.75 8.92
C CYS A 342 13.97 -14.49 9.89
N LYS A 343 13.50 -15.53 10.59
CA LYS A 343 14.24 -16.21 11.67
C LYS A 343 14.71 -15.24 12.77
N LEU A 344 13.84 -14.30 13.12
CA LEU A 344 14.01 -13.37 14.22
C LEU A 344 12.92 -13.60 15.26
N GLU A 345 13.17 -13.16 16.49
CA GLU A 345 12.18 -13.18 17.57
C GLU A 345 11.65 -11.76 17.79
N PRO A 346 10.32 -11.57 17.84
CA PRO A 346 9.75 -10.27 18.14
C PRO A 346 10.01 -9.89 19.59
N ALA A 347 10.32 -8.61 19.83
CA ALA A 347 10.18 -8.08 21.18
C ALA A 347 8.73 -8.26 21.64
N ARG A 348 8.53 -8.80 22.84
CA ARG A 348 7.20 -8.93 23.42
C ARG A 348 6.66 -7.54 23.72
N LEU A 349 5.49 -7.23 23.16
CA LEU A 349 4.82 -5.95 23.35
C LEU A 349 4.02 -5.89 24.66
N SER A 350 3.79 -7.04 25.30
CA SER A 350 3.01 -7.19 26.52
C SER A 350 3.68 -8.13 27.53
N LEU A 351 3.28 -8.01 28.79
CA LEU A 351 3.68 -8.91 29.87
C LEU A 351 3.06 -10.30 29.67
N GLU A 352 3.71 -11.35 30.19
CA GLU A 352 3.12 -12.70 30.16
C GLU A 352 1.82 -12.75 30.95
N SER A 353 0.79 -13.41 30.41
CA SER A 353 -0.55 -13.49 31.04
C SER A 353 -0.46 -14.01 32.48
N GLU A 354 0.43 -14.97 32.75
CA GLU A 354 0.65 -15.52 34.09
C GLU A 354 1.24 -14.49 35.08
N LYS A 355 2.16 -13.65 34.61
CA LYS A 355 2.73 -12.56 35.43
C LYS A 355 1.67 -11.49 35.72
N LEU A 356 0.86 -11.14 34.71
CA LEU A 356 -0.26 -10.21 34.89
C LEU A 356 -1.30 -10.74 35.88
N LEU A 357 -1.65 -12.03 35.79
CA LEU A 357 -2.59 -12.66 36.70
C LEU A 357 -2.06 -12.72 38.13
N ARG A 358 -0.77 -13.06 38.31
CA ARG A 358 -0.12 -13.04 39.62
C ARG A 358 -0.14 -11.63 40.23
N PHE A 359 0.30 -10.64 39.45
CA PHE A 359 0.28 -9.24 39.87
C PHE A 359 -1.14 -8.79 40.27
N ARG A 360 -2.15 -9.16 39.49
CA ARG A 360 -3.56 -8.87 39.82
C ARG A 360 -3.97 -9.49 41.16
N ASN A 361 -3.66 -10.76 41.38
CA ASN A 361 -4.04 -11.46 42.61
C ASN A 361 -3.33 -10.89 43.86
N GLU A 362 -2.12 -10.37 43.68
CA GLU A 362 -1.34 -9.76 44.76
C GLU A 362 -1.77 -8.31 45.07
N HIS A 363 -2.31 -7.58 44.07
CA HIS A 363 -2.46 -6.12 44.18
C HIS A 363 -3.87 -5.57 43.86
N ILE A 364 -4.81 -6.39 43.40
CA ILE A 364 -6.17 -5.95 43.03
C ILE A 364 -7.19 -6.76 43.84
N SER A 365 -8.13 -6.07 44.47
CA SER A 365 -9.19 -6.70 45.27
C SER A 365 -10.03 -7.69 44.45
N GLU A 366 -10.39 -8.81 45.07
CA GLU A 366 -11.27 -9.84 44.50
C GLU A 366 -12.67 -9.30 44.11
N ALA A 367 -13.11 -8.18 44.72
CA ALA A 367 -14.35 -7.50 44.35
C ALA A 367 -14.35 -7.02 42.89
N MET A 368 -13.17 -6.77 42.32
CA MET A 368 -12.99 -6.55 40.88
C MET A 368 -12.73 -7.90 40.20
N SER A 369 -13.76 -8.74 40.08
CA SER A 369 -13.60 -10.10 39.56
C SER A 369 -13.30 -10.13 38.06
N LEU A 370 -12.63 -11.20 37.60
CA LEU A 370 -12.46 -11.48 36.18
C LEU A 370 -13.69 -12.22 35.65
N THR A 371 -14.14 -11.86 34.45
CA THR A 371 -15.37 -12.42 33.85
C THR A 371 -15.25 -13.89 33.45
N TYR A 372 -14.07 -14.34 33.02
CA TYR A 372 -13.88 -15.66 32.43
C TYR A 372 -13.04 -16.58 33.34
N ARG A 373 -13.36 -17.90 33.33
CA ARG A 373 -12.62 -18.93 34.08
C ARG A 373 -11.14 -19.01 33.67
N GLN A 374 -10.87 -18.92 32.38
CA GLN A 374 -9.53 -18.71 31.84
C GLN A 374 -9.42 -17.23 31.44
N PRO A 375 -8.66 -16.41 32.18
CA PRO A 375 -8.52 -14.99 31.89
C PRO A 375 -8.02 -14.73 30.48
N LEU A 376 -8.68 -13.81 29.77
CA LEU A 376 -8.26 -13.37 28.44
C LEU A 376 -7.29 -12.19 28.57
N HIS A 377 -6.09 -12.32 28.04
CA HIS A 377 -5.14 -11.22 27.92
C HIS A 377 -5.37 -10.47 26.61
N ILE A 378 -6.34 -9.56 26.63
CA ILE A 378 -6.69 -8.74 25.46
C ILE A 378 -5.71 -7.59 25.31
N THR A 379 -5.09 -7.48 24.14
CA THR A 379 -4.13 -6.41 23.82
C THR A 379 -4.68 -5.40 22.82
N ARG A 380 -5.79 -5.71 22.15
CA ARG A 380 -6.36 -4.86 21.10
C ARG A 380 -7.85 -5.13 20.85
N GLY A 381 -8.58 -4.12 20.37
CA GLY A 381 -9.92 -4.27 19.77
C GLY A 381 -10.01 -3.65 18.37
N ALA A 382 -10.93 -4.13 17.54
CA ALA A 382 -11.31 -3.52 16.26
C ALA A 382 -12.73 -3.93 15.84
N GLY A 383 -13.61 -2.95 15.62
CA GLY A 383 -15.00 -3.24 15.26
C GLY A 383 -15.64 -4.15 16.32
N GLN A 384 -16.31 -5.21 15.89
CA GLN A 384 -16.91 -6.19 16.81
C GLN A 384 -15.92 -7.19 17.44
N TYR A 385 -14.60 -7.05 17.22
CA TYR A 385 -13.61 -8.03 17.65
C TYR A 385 -12.68 -7.52 18.76
N LEU A 386 -12.31 -8.44 19.67
CA LEU A 386 -11.18 -8.32 20.58
C LEU A 386 -10.08 -9.29 20.17
N PHE A 387 -8.84 -8.95 20.50
CA PHE A 387 -7.65 -9.66 20.09
C PHE A 387 -6.73 -9.89 21.28
N ASP A 388 -6.32 -11.14 21.48
CA ASP A 388 -5.38 -11.47 22.54
C ASP A 388 -3.91 -11.26 22.13
N ASP A 389 -3.03 -11.44 23.12
CA ASP A 389 -1.58 -11.40 23.00
C ASP A 389 -0.97 -12.54 22.16
N ARG A 390 -1.77 -13.53 21.75
CA ARG A 390 -1.34 -14.72 21.00
C ARG A 390 -1.79 -14.70 19.54
N GLY A 391 -2.54 -13.70 19.10
CA GLY A 391 -3.03 -13.63 17.72
C GLY A 391 -4.47 -14.11 17.53
N GLN A 392 -5.16 -14.56 18.57
CA GLN A 392 -6.55 -15.02 18.50
C GLN A 392 -7.50 -13.83 18.43
N ALA A 393 -8.56 -13.98 17.64
CA ALA A 393 -9.66 -13.03 17.54
C ALA A 393 -10.90 -13.59 18.24
N TYR A 394 -11.63 -12.73 18.95
CA TYR A 394 -12.85 -13.04 19.68
C TYR A 394 -13.95 -12.09 19.21
N LEU A 395 -15.13 -12.61 18.91
CA LEU A 395 -16.33 -11.78 18.72
C LEU A 395 -16.78 -11.27 20.09
N ASP A 396 -16.88 -9.96 20.24
CA ASP A 396 -17.27 -9.34 21.50
C ASP A 396 -18.79 -9.23 21.61
N CYS A 397 -19.35 -10.02 22.53
CA CYS A 397 -20.78 -10.03 22.84
C CYS A 397 -21.08 -9.53 24.26
N VAL A 398 -20.07 -9.08 25.02
CA VAL A 398 -20.19 -8.87 26.47
C VAL A 398 -19.70 -7.50 26.92
N ASN A 399 -18.67 -6.95 26.30
CA ASN A 399 -18.04 -5.71 26.77
C ASN A 399 -19.03 -4.54 26.77
N ASN A 400 -18.77 -3.53 27.60
CA ASN A 400 -19.68 -2.44 27.95
C ASN A 400 -20.02 -1.51 26.75
N VAL A 401 -19.76 -0.19 26.84
CA VAL A 401 -20.27 0.78 25.85
C VAL A 401 -19.43 0.79 24.57
N CYS A 402 -19.48 -0.32 23.82
CA CYS A 402 -18.84 -0.51 22.52
C CYS A 402 -19.87 -0.79 21.42
N HIS A 403 -21.05 -0.16 21.48
CA HIS A 403 -22.16 -0.39 20.53
C HIS A 403 -21.81 -0.10 19.06
N LEU A 404 -20.81 0.75 18.80
CA LEU A 404 -20.29 1.04 17.45
C LEU A 404 -19.06 0.18 17.09
N GLY A 405 -18.74 -0.79 17.93
CA GLY A 405 -17.50 -1.55 17.91
C GLY A 405 -16.31 -0.79 18.51
N HIS A 406 -15.24 -1.54 18.74
CA HIS A 406 -13.94 -1.09 19.20
C HIS A 406 -13.25 -0.20 18.17
N CYS A 407 -12.64 0.88 18.66
CA CYS A 407 -11.78 1.77 17.87
C CYS A 407 -12.45 2.34 16.60
N HIS A 408 -13.76 2.62 16.64
CA HIS A 408 -14.46 3.25 15.52
C HIS A 408 -13.77 4.58 15.14
N PRO A 409 -13.29 4.77 13.90
CA PRO A 409 -12.42 5.90 13.57
C PRO A 409 -13.03 7.27 13.81
N GLY A 410 -14.31 7.44 13.49
CA GLY A 410 -15.03 8.68 13.77
C GLY A 410 -15.12 9.01 15.26
N VAL A 411 -15.23 7.99 16.13
CA VAL A 411 -15.34 8.18 17.58
C VAL A 411 -13.94 8.42 18.17
N ALA A 412 -12.97 7.57 17.82
CA ALA A 412 -11.60 7.67 18.33
C ALA A 412 -10.97 9.03 18.02
N ARG A 413 -11.11 9.52 16.78
CA ARG A 413 -10.60 10.86 16.41
C ARG A 413 -11.35 11.98 17.11
N ALA A 414 -12.68 11.89 17.24
CA ALA A 414 -13.47 12.92 17.93
C ALA A 414 -13.07 13.03 19.41
N VAL A 415 -12.93 11.88 20.10
CA VAL A 415 -12.49 11.83 21.50
C VAL A 415 -11.05 12.33 21.63
N ALA A 416 -10.11 11.84 20.81
CA ALA A 416 -8.71 12.29 20.87
C ALA A 416 -8.58 13.80 20.63
N ARG A 417 -9.30 14.35 19.65
CA ARG A 417 -9.35 15.80 19.39
C ARG A 417 -9.92 16.55 20.58
N GLN A 418 -11.02 16.09 21.15
CA GLN A 418 -11.64 16.74 22.29
C GLN A 418 -10.71 16.70 23.51
N MET A 419 -10.08 15.56 23.80
CA MET A 419 -9.13 15.42 24.93
C MET A 419 -7.91 16.34 24.79
N ALA A 420 -7.46 16.62 23.56
CA ALA A 420 -6.38 17.58 23.30
C ALA A 420 -6.80 19.05 23.50
N ILE A 421 -8.10 19.34 23.54
CA ILE A 421 -8.65 20.68 23.73
C ILE A 421 -9.12 20.87 25.17
N LEU A 422 -10.00 19.99 25.66
CA LEU A 422 -10.64 20.08 26.97
C LEU A 422 -11.21 18.72 27.41
N ASN A 423 -10.76 18.25 28.58
CA ASN A 423 -11.34 17.13 29.31
C ASN A 423 -11.87 17.65 30.67
N THR A 424 -13.18 17.82 30.80
CA THR A 424 -13.81 18.37 32.00
C THR A 424 -15.14 17.68 32.33
N ASN A 425 -15.64 17.90 33.55
CA ASN A 425 -16.93 17.39 34.01
C ASN A 425 -18.05 18.44 33.78
N THR A 426 -19.31 18.03 33.99
CA THR A 426 -20.52 18.83 33.73
C THR A 426 -20.72 20.04 34.66
N ARG A 427 -19.78 20.33 35.58
CA ARG A 427 -19.86 21.49 36.48
C ARG A 427 -19.42 22.81 35.84
N TYR A 428 -18.85 22.77 34.64
CA TYR A 428 -18.44 23.95 33.88
C TYR A 428 -19.33 24.13 32.64
N LEU A 429 -19.38 25.36 32.13
CA LEU A 429 -20.09 25.68 30.89
C LEU A 429 -19.21 25.38 29.68
N TYR A 430 -19.75 24.61 28.72
CA TYR A 430 -19.11 24.33 27.44
C TYR A 430 -20.15 23.88 26.40
N ASP A 431 -19.94 24.29 25.16
CA ASP A 431 -20.96 24.18 24.09
C ASP A 431 -21.32 22.73 23.74
N VAL A 432 -20.36 21.81 23.82
CA VAL A 432 -20.54 20.41 23.36
C VAL A 432 -21.69 19.71 24.11
N LEU A 433 -21.85 19.97 25.41
CA LEU A 433 -22.93 19.40 26.20
C LEU A 433 -24.30 19.92 25.73
N ALA A 434 -24.43 21.24 25.59
CA ALA A 434 -25.67 21.89 25.16
C ALA A 434 -26.08 21.43 23.75
N LEU A 435 -25.14 21.44 22.79
CA LEU A 435 -25.37 20.99 21.41
C LEU A 435 -25.72 19.50 21.32
N TYR A 436 -25.18 18.66 22.20
CA TYR A 436 -25.53 17.25 22.26
C TYR A 436 -26.95 17.04 22.82
N VAL A 437 -27.27 17.70 23.95
CA VAL A 437 -28.60 17.63 24.58
C VAL A 437 -29.69 18.14 23.64
N GLU A 438 -29.46 19.25 22.94
CA GLU A 438 -30.39 19.78 21.94
C GLU A 438 -30.69 18.75 20.83
N LYS A 439 -29.63 18.16 20.25
CA LYS A 439 -29.77 17.12 19.21
C LYS A 439 -30.45 15.86 19.72
N LEU A 440 -30.20 15.49 20.98
CA LEU A 440 -30.83 14.33 21.61
C LEU A 440 -32.33 14.58 21.80
N LEU A 441 -32.70 15.70 22.44
CA LEU A 441 -34.09 16.11 22.66
C LEU A 441 -34.87 16.24 21.35
N SER A 442 -34.22 16.65 20.25
CA SER A 442 -34.84 16.70 18.93
C SER A 442 -35.32 15.33 18.40
N LYS A 443 -34.95 14.23 19.04
CA LYS A 443 -35.39 12.86 18.71
C LYS A 443 -36.55 12.37 19.57
N PHE A 444 -36.96 13.15 20.58
CA PHE A 444 -38.02 12.80 21.51
C PHE A 444 -39.23 13.74 21.34
N PRO A 445 -40.43 13.32 21.81
CA PRO A 445 -41.60 14.19 21.82
C PRO A 445 -41.37 15.53 22.56
N PRO A 446 -42.00 16.65 22.14
CA PRO A 446 -41.77 17.98 22.71
C PRO A 446 -42.01 18.14 24.21
N LYS A 447 -42.72 17.19 24.83
CA LYS A 447 -42.95 17.15 26.28
C LYS A 447 -41.69 16.82 27.08
N PHE A 448 -40.69 16.17 26.47
CA PHE A 448 -39.41 15.90 27.08
C PHE A 448 -38.48 17.09 26.82
N LYS A 449 -38.16 17.85 27.88
CA LYS A 449 -37.37 19.10 27.79
C LYS A 449 -36.08 19.09 28.63
N TYR A 450 -35.88 18.06 29.45
CA TYR A 450 -34.76 17.96 30.39
C TYR A 450 -34.01 16.66 30.16
N CYS A 451 -32.68 16.70 30.24
CA CYS A 451 -31.81 15.54 30.17
C CYS A 451 -30.94 15.47 31.42
N PHE A 452 -30.91 14.31 32.06
CA PHE A 452 -29.93 13.98 33.09
C PHE A 452 -29.00 12.91 32.51
N LEU A 453 -27.74 13.28 32.25
CA LEU A 453 -26.76 12.38 31.63
C LEU A 453 -25.99 11.62 32.70
N VAL A 454 -25.92 10.30 32.57
CA VAL A 454 -25.22 9.38 33.49
C VAL A 454 -24.27 8.45 32.74
N ASN A 455 -23.38 7.79 33.47
CA ASN A 455 -22.33 6.93 32.92
C ASN A 455 -22.78 5.48 32.66
N SER A 456 -23.96 5.06 33.13
CA SER A 456 -24.46 3.71 32.92
C SER A 456 -25.98 3.63 32.75
N GLY A 457 -26.44 2.55 32.10
CA GLY A 457 -27.87 2.23 32.01
C GLY A 457 -28.49 1.91 33.37
N SER A 458 -27.72 1.34 34.31
CA SER A 458 -28.18 1.08 35.67
C SER A 458 -28.51 2.37 36.42
N GLU A 459 -27.61 3.36 36.40
CA GLU A 459 -27.89 4.68 36.99
C GLU A 459 -29.07 5.37 36.30
N ALA A 460 -29.20 5.21 34.98
CA ALA A 460 -30.31 5.80 34.23
C ALA A 460 -31.65 5.19 34.68
N ASN A 461 -31.71 3.86 34.86
CA ASN A 461 -32.90 3.17 35.33
C ASN A 461 -33.23 3.54 36.79
N ASP A 462 -32.23 3.58 37.68
CA ASP A 462 -32.43 3.96 39.08
C ASP A 462 -32.97 5.38 39.21
N LEU A 463 -32.48 6.32 38.39
CA LEU A 463 -32.99 7.69 38.34
C LEU A 463 -34.35 7.82 37.68
N ALA A 464 -34.66 6.97 36.69
CA ALA A 464 -35.96 6.99 36.02
C ALA A 464 -37.09 6.40 36.88
N LEU A 465 -36.76 5.53 37.83
CA LEU A 465 -37.71 4.95 38.79
C LEU A 465 -37.92 5.82 40.04
N ARG A 466 -37.04 6.78 40.28
CA ARG A 466 -37.18 7.81 41.32
C ARG A 466 -38.01 8.97 40.80
#